data_AF-A0A9D0J5C7-F1
#
_entry.id   AF-A0A9D0J5C7-F1
#
_cell.length_a   1.000
_cell.length_b   1.000
_cell.length_c   1.000
_cell.angle_alpha   90.00
_cell.angle_beta   90.00
_cell.angle_gamma   90.00
#
_symmetry.space_group_name_H-M   'P 1'
#
loop_
_entity.id
_entity.type
_entity.pdbx_description
1 polymer ?
#
loop_
_entity_poly.entity_id
_entity_poly.type
_entity_poly.pdbx_seq_one_letter_code
_entity_poly.pdbx_strand_id
1 'polypeptide(L)'
;MQPVTLDLVPSDTQNPLYARLHELGLPGNKTEHYRRFSIKPLLARDYSLVSAAEHTPSTGDALVIENGRVTEIPQRCSVTYASPYDADETHFDALYYLSHLLAPAVVCIEITEACRFELRHVIDRAQSLLPYRLCISVADNVRCEVFETFTTDGSSESLILYGIDATVGAHGVLHWVRDQYTDASHTALVGSHRFDVRANGALELKTFDFGSGRALHLYKIDLDTYAWCDAGHLLMASGDAKRGNVVHINHNKPYAK
;
A
#
# COMPACT_ATOMS: atom_id res chain seq x y z
N MET A 1 7.91 -25.65 9.74
CA MET A 1 7.87 -24.19 9.54
C MET A 1 9.06 -23.86 8.67
N GLN A 2 8.83 -23.34 7.46
CA GLN A 2 9.91 -22.97 6.55
C GLN A 2 10.30 -21.51 6.81
N PRO A 3 11.60 -21.20 6.97
CA PRO A 3 12.09 -19.84 7.13
C PRO A 3 11.83 -18.99 5.89
N VAL A 4 11.76 -17.67 6.08
CA VAL A 4 11.51 -16.67 5.02
C VAL A 4 12.86 -16.30 4.41
N THR A 5 13.32 -17.08 3.43
CA THR A 5 14.43 -16.71 2.53
C THR A 5 13.86 -16.15 1.22
N LEU A 6 14.71 -15.62 0.33
CA LEU A 6 14.30 -15.28 -1.06
C LEU A 6 13.65 -16.46 -1.82
N ASP A 7 13.72 -17.68 -1.25
CA ASP A 7 13.00 -18.88 -1.69
C ASP A 7 11.47 -18.79 -1.51
N LEU A 8 10.93 -17.73 -0.87
CA LEU A 8 9.49 -17.49 -0.77
C LEU A 8 8.85 -16.92 -2.02
N VAL A 9 9.65 -16.33 -2.91
CA VAL A 9 9.12 -15.80 -4.15
C VAL A 9 8.75 -17.01 -5.01
N PRO A 10 7.53 -17.07 -5.58
CA PRO A 10 7.13 -18.18 -6.45
C PRO A 10 8.25 -18.49 -7.43
N SER A 11 8.62 -19.77 -7.55
CA SER A 11 9.68 -20.25 -8.46
C SER A 11 9.38 -20.01 -9.95
N ASP A 12 8.27 -19.32 -10.24
CA ASP A 12 7.90 -18.88 -11.56
C ASP A 12 8.80 -17.73 -12.01
N THR A 13 10.02 -18.10 -12.39
CA THR A 13 11.01 -17.21 -13.01
C THR A 13 10.55 -16.62 -14.33
N GLN A 14 9.42 -17.06 -14.88
CA GLN A 14 8.79 -16.49 -16.07
C GLN A 14 7.85 -15.31 -15.74
N ASN A 15 7.52 -15.09 -14.46
CA ASN A 15 6.71 -13.96 -14.06
C ASN A 15 7.49 -12.63 -14.28
N PRO A 16 6.95 -11.66 -15.05
CA PRO A 16 7.66 -10.40 -15.33
C PRO A 16 7.97 -9.59 -14.05
N LEU A 17 7.14 -9.70 -13.01
CA LEU A 17 7.40 -9.05 -11.72
C LEU A 17 8.60 -9.68 -11.00
N TYR A 18 8.82 -10.99 -11.18
CA TYR A 18 10.02 -11.66 -10.65
C TYR A 18 11.28 -11.12 -11.32
N ALA A 19 11.27 -11.01 -12.65
CA ALA A 19 12.40 -10.46 -13.40
C ALA A 19 12.75 -9.04 -12.94
N ARG A 20 11.73 -8.20 -12.73
CA ARG A 20 11.92 -6.83 -12.26
C ARG A 20 12.41 -6.74 -10.82
N LEU A 21 11.86 -7.56 -9.91
CA LEU A 21 12.36 -7.69 -8.53
C LEU A 21 13.84 -8.11 -8.52
N HIS A 22 14.22 -9.08 -9.35
CA HIS A 22 15.59 -9.57 -9.45
C HIS A 22 16.54 -8.48 -9.98
N GLU A 23 16.13 -7.68 -10.96
CA GLU A 23 16.91 -6.55 -11.48
C GLU A 23 17.16 -5.48 -10.41
N LEU A 24 16.12 -5.10 -9.65
CA LEU A 24 16.25 -4.09 -8.58
C LEU A 24 17.03 -4.62 -7.37
N GLY A 25 16.89 -5.92 -7.08
CA GLY A 25 17.41 -6.56 -5.88
C GLY A 25 16.66 -6.14 -4.61
N LEU A 26 16.72 -6.97 -3.57
CA LEU A 26 16.12 -6.62 -2.29
C LEU A 26 16.79 -5.38 -1.69
N PRO A 27 16.00 -4.47 -1.07
CA PRO A 27 16.54 -3.22 -0.59
C PRO A 27 17.42 -3.41 0.65
N GLY A 28 18.27 -2.42 0.89
CA GLY A 28 19.00 -2.32 2.14
C GLY A 28 19.57 -0.95 2.41
N ASN A 29 20.60 -0.88 3.25
CA ASN A 29 21.15 0.41 3.71
C ASN A 29 21.78 1.24 2.58
N LYS A 30 22.10 0.63 1.43
CA LYS A 30 22.60 1.34 0.24
C LYS A 30 21.49 1.80 -0.70
N THR A 31 20.28 1.27 -0.55
CA THR A 31 19.11 1.68 -1.33
C THR A 31 18.61 3.00 -0.77
N GLU A 32 18.59 4.05 -1.60
CA GLU A 32 18.38 5.43 -1.13
C GLU A 32 17.14 5.58 -0.25
N HIS A 33 16.00 5.11 -0.74
CA HIS A 33 14.72 5.20 -0.08
C HIS A 33 14.59 4.32 1.19
N TYR A 34 15.51 3.38 1.43
CA TYR A 34 15.55 2.55 2.64
C TYR A 34 16.74 2.86 3.58
N ARG A 35 17.62 3.79 3.20
CA ARG A 35 18.89 4.07 3.89
C ARG A 35 18.72 4.29 5.40
N ARG A 36 17.62 4.95 5.80
CA ARG A 36 17.33 5.29 7.21
C ARG A 36 16.33 4.36 7.89
N PHE A 37 15.64 3.48 7.16
CA PHE A 37 14.62 2.60 7.71
C PHE A 37 15.17 1.28 8.28
N SER A 38 16.33 0.83 7.79
CA SER A 38 16.93 -0.47 8.17
C SER A 38 16.01 -1.67 7.86
N ILE A 39 15.64 -1.82 6.58
CA ILE A 39 14.78 -2.90 6.08
C ILE A 39 15.42 -4.29 6.14
N LYS A 40 16.75 -4.39 5.97
CA LYS A 40 17.46 -5.69 5.92
C LYS A 40 17.20 -6.59 7.14
N PRO A 41 17.34 -6.12 8.39
CA PRO A 41 16.98 -6.90 9.57
C PRO A 41 15.52 -7.35 9.62
N LEU A 42 14.60 -6.61 9.00
CA LEU A 42 13.20 -7.01 8.95
C LEU A 42 12.99 -8.14 7.95
N LEU A 43 13.62 -8.08 6.78
CA LEU A 43 13.52 -9.12 5.75
C LEU A 43 14.29 -10.41 6.10
N ALA A 44 15.26 -10.34 7.00
CA ALA A 44 16.06 -11.50 7.42
C ALA A 44 15.44 -12.30 8.57
N ARG A 45 14.24 -11.92 9.05
CA ARG A 45 13.52 -12.63 10.12
C ARG A 45 12.68 -13.76 9.56
N ASP A 46 12.49 -14.79 10.36
CA ASP A 46 11.54 -15.84 10.09
C ASP A 46 10.13 -15.39 10.48
N TYR A 47 9.21 -15.47 9.52
CA TYR A 47 7.80 -15.16 9.74
C TYR A 47 6.91 -16.30 9.27
N SER A 48 5.72 -16.38 9.87
CA SER A 48 4.61 -17.12 9.28
C SER A 48 3.97 -16.28 8.18
N LEU A 49 4.01 -16.75 6.93
CA LEU A 49 3.32 -16.07 5.83
C LEU A 49 1.80 -16.18 6.04
N VAL A 50 1.12 -15.04 6.08
CA VAL A 50 -0.33 -14.96 6.13
C VAL A 50 -0.84 -14.66 4.73
N SER A 51 -1.57 -15.62 4.17
CA SER A 51 -2.26 -15.45 2.90
C SER A 51 -3.72 -15.12 3.16
N ALA A 52 -4.19 -13.98 2.64
CA ALA A 52 -5.59 -13.61 2.72
C ALA A 52 -6.40 -14.43 1.71
N ALA A 53 -7.37 -15.21 2.19
CA ALA A 53 -8.32 -15.87 1.34
C ALA A 53 -9.37 -14.87 0.83
N GLU A 54 -9.84 -15.07 -0.39
CA GLU A 54 -10.99 -14.35 -0.94
C GLU A 54 -12.21 -14.55 -0.03
N HIS A 55 -13.01 -13.50 0.12
CA HIS A 55 -14.18 -13.50 0.98
C HIS A 55 -15.25 -12.60 0.37
N THR A 56 -16.52 -12.95 0.54
CA THR A 56 -17.61 -12.03 0.19
C THR A 56 -17.81 -11.08 1.36
N PRO A 57 -17.43 -9.80 1.25
CA PRO A 57 -17.58 -8.87 2.35
C PRO A 57 -19.05 -8.56 2.62
N SER A 58 -19.35 -8.25 3.87
CA SER A 58 -20.64 -7.67 4.25
C SER A 58 -20.71 -6.20 3.82
N THR A 59 -21.91 -5.68 3.58
CA THR A 59 -22.10 -4.25 3.30
C THR A 59 -22.19 -3.48 4.62
N GLY A 60 -21.43 -2.39 4.73
CA GLY A 60 -21.46 -1.49 5.88
C GLY A 60 -21.14 -0.05 5.50
N ASP A 61 -20.46 0.67 6.40
CA ASP A 61 -20.12 2.08 6.27
C ASP A 61 -18.62 2.30 6.01
N ALA A 62 -17.79 1.27 6.24
CA ALA A 62 -16.35 1.30 6.07
C ALA A 62 -15.87 0.20 5.12
N LEU A 63 -14.65 0.38 4.60
CA LEU A 63 -13.88 -0.68 3.98
C LEU A 63 -12.97 -1.28 5.06
N VAL A 64 -13.27 -2.48 5.53
CA VAL A 64 -12.52 -3.13 6.61
C VAL A 64 -11.66 -4.27 6.04
N ILE A 65 -10.36 -4.21 6.31
CA ILE A 65 -9.35 -5.18 5.91
C ILE A 65 -8.78 -5.84 7.17
N GLU A 66 -9.21 -7.06 7.46
CA GLU A 66 -8.70 -7.88 8.56
C GLU A 66 -7.61 -8.83 8.06
N ASN A 67 -6.37 -8.61 8.48
CA ASN A 67 -5.22 -9.43 8.08
C ASN A 67 -5.14 -9.66 6.56
N GLY A 68 -5.37 -8.59 5.77
CA GLY A 68 -5.35 -8.62 4.31
C GLY A 68 -6.66 -9.10 3.65
N ARG A 69 -7.66 -9.55 4.42
CA ARG A 69 -8.97 -9.99 3.92
C ARG A 69 -10.01 -8.87 4.08
N VAL A 70 -10.76 -8.59 3.02
CA VAL A 70 -11.90 -7.67 3.09
C VAL A 70 -13.06 -8.33 3.85
N THR A 71 -13.58 -7.67 4.88
CA THR A 71 -14.72 -8.15 5.68
C THR A 71 -15.95 -7.23 5.59
N GLU A 72 -15.73 -5.96 5.31
CA GLU A 72 -16.78 -4.96 5.14
C GLU A 72 -16.47 -4.08 3.92
N ILE A 73 -17.50 -3.72 3.16
CA ILE A 73 -17.42 -2.78 2.03
C ILE A 73 -18.53 -1.72 2.16
N PRO A 74 -18.24 -0.43 1.87
CA PRO A 74 -19.28 0.59 1.86
C PRO A 74 -20.26 0.43 0.69
N GLN A 75 -21.50 0.86 0.87
CA GLN A 75 -22.60 0.67 -0.11
C GLN A 75 -22.32 1.15 -1.55
N ARG A 76 -21.44 2.14 -1.74
CA ARG A 76 -21.12 2.77 -3.04
C ARG A 76 -19.85 2.24 -3.69
N CYS A 77 -19.31 1.15 -3.16
CA CYS A 77 -18.15 0.49 -3.73
C CYS A 77 -18.53 -0.92 -4.17
N SER A 78 -17.86 -1.43 -5.20
CA SER A 78 -17.83 -2.85 -5.52
C SER A 78 -16.45 -3.41 -5.15
N VAL A 79 -16.39 -4.70 -4.78
CA VAL A 79 -15.13 -5.42 -4.56
C VAL A 79 -15.07 -6.61 -5.50
N THR A 80 -13.94 -6.75 -6.17
CA THR A 80 -13.55 -7.92 -6.93
C THR A 80 -12.13 -8.34 -6.55
N TYR A 81 -11.71 -9.53 -6.95
CA TYR A 81 -10.37 -10.05 -6.70
C TYR A 81 -9.71 -10.34 -8.05
N ALA A 82 -8.53 -9.77 -8.29
CA ALA A 82 -7.82 -9.90 -9.55
C ALA A 82 -6.55 -10.74 -9.39
N SER A 83 -6.40 -11.76 -10.24
CA SER A 83 -5.19 -12.57 -10.38
C SER A 83 -5.17 -13.20 -11.78
N PRO A 84 -4.21 -12.86 -12.67
CA PRO A 84 -3.12 -11.90 -12.47
C PRO A 84 -3.62 -10.44 -12.42
N TYR A 85 -2.83 -9.56 -11.80
CA TYR A 85 -3.04 -8.12 -11.76
C TYR A 85 -1.96 -7.41 -12.59
N ASP A 86 -2.35 -6.37 -13.33
CA ASP A 86 -1.45 -5.55 -14.15
C ASP A 86 -0.69 -4.54 -13.29
N ALA A 87 0.34 -5.03 -12.61
CA ALA A 87 1.20 -4.21 -11.77
C ALA A 87 2.12 -3.31 -12.61
N ASP A 88 2.32 -2.08 -12.18
CA ASP A 88 3.25 -1.13 -12.82
C ASP A 88 4.68 -1.66 -12.93
N GLU A 89 5.08 -1.96 -14.16
CA GLU A 89 6.42 -2.44 -14.51
C GLU A 89 7.52 -1.40 -14.24
N THR A 90 7.17 -0.12 -14.12
CA THR A 90 8.10 1.00 -13.91
C THR A 90 8.21 1.45 -12.46
N HIS A 91 7.57 0.74 -11.53
CA HIS A 91 7.68 1.04 -10.11
C HIS A 91 9.14 0.98 -9.64
N PHE A 92 9.56 1.91 -8.78
CA PHE A 92 10.98 2.04 -8.38
C PHE A 92 11.34 1.19 -7.16
N ASP A 93 10.35 0.81 -6.36
CA ASP A 93 10.53 0.01 -5.15
C ASP A 93 10.52 -1.49 -5.43
N ALA A 94 11.49 -2.21 -4.88
CA ALA A 94 11.54 -3.67 -4.95
C ALA A 94 10.42 -4.33 -4.12
N LEU A 95 10.03 -3.75 -2.98
CA LEU A 95 8.98 -4.34 -2.14
C LEU A 95 7.58 -4.22 -2.73
N TYR A 96 7.36 -3.28 -3.65
CA TYR A 96 6.20 -3.28 -4.55
C TYR A 96 6.04 -4.62 -5.27
N TYR A 97 7.06 -5.05 -6.01
CA TYR A 97 7.02 -6.31 -6.79
C TYR A 97 6.95 -7.52 -5.87
N LEU A 98 7.72 -7.53 -4.77
CA LEU A 98 7.66 -8.60 -3.79
C LEU A 98 6.25 -8.75 -3.21
N SER A 99 5.59 -7.64 -2.87
CA SER A 99 4.22 -7.69 -2.32
C SER A 99 3.20 -8.24 -3.32
N HIS A 100 3.32 -7.91 -4.61
CA HIS A 100 2.49 -8.49 -5.68
C HIS A 100 2.75 -10.00 -5.84
N LEU A 101 4.01 -10.43 -5.78
CA LEU A 101 4.38 -11.85 -5.91
C LEU A 101 3.93 -12.71 -4.71
N LEU A 102 3.83 -12.12 -3.52
CA LEU A 102 3.39 -12.81 -2.31
C LEU A 102 1.88 -12.72 -2.05
N ALA A 103 1.19 -11.75 -2.66
CA ALA A 103 -0.26 -11.61 -2.56
C ALA A 103 -0.94 -12.51 -3.61
N PRO A 104 -1.80 -13.48 -3.22
CA PRO A 104 -2.43 -14.41 -4.17
C PRO A 104 -3.39 -13.71 -5.15
N ALA A 105 -3.98 -12.60 -4.70
CA ALA A 105 -4.88 -11.75 -5.49
C ALA A 105 -4.78 -10.30 -5.00
N VAL A 106 -5.10 -9.35 -5.88
CA VAL A 106 -5.28 -7.94 -5.55
C VAL A 106 -6.76 -7.68 -5.32
N VAL A 107 -7.08 -7.00 -4.21
CA VAL A 107 -8.45 -6.57 -3.91
C VAL A 107 -8.76 -5.33 -4.73
N CYS A 108 -9.64 -5.44 -5.72
CA CYS A 108 -10.04 -4.34 -6.58
C CYS A 108 -11.32 -3.69 -6.08
N ILE A 109 -11.27 -2.40 -5.77
CA ILE A 109 -12.39 -1.59 -5.29
C ILE A 109 -12.73 -0.57 -6.37
N GLU A 110 -13.95 -0.60 -6.89
CA GLU A 110 -14.42 0.40 -7.86
C GLU A 110 -15.38 1.38 -7.21
N ILE A 111 -15.18 2.67 -7.51
CA ILE A 111 -15.95 3.80 -7.01
C ILE A 111 -16.52 4.55 -8.20
N THR A 112 -17.79 4.29 -8.51
CA THR A 112 -18.51 4.87 -9.66
C THR A 112 -19.38 6.07 -9.28
N GLU A 113 -19.56 6.32 -7.98
CA GLU A 113 -20.34 7.43 -7.45
C GLU A 113 -19.57 8.16 -6.36
N ALA A 114 -19.88 9.44 -6.17
CA ALA A 114 -19.22 10.23 -5.13
C ALA A 114 -19.48 9.63 -3.75
N CYS A 115 -18.43 9.44 -2.96
CA CYS A 115 -18.55 8.81 -1.64
C CYS A 115 -17.45 9.27 -0.69
N ARG A 116 -17.67 8.97 0.59
CA ARG A 116 -16.69 9.08 1.65
C ARG A 116 -16.78 7.84 2.51
N PHE A 117 -15.65 7.24 2.85
CA PHE A 117 -15.60 6.09 3.74
C PHE A 117 -14.29 6.01 4.51
N GLU A 118 -14.28 5.22 5.58
CA GLU A 118 -13.07 4.86 6.29
C GLU A 118 -12.49 3.57 5.74
N LEU A 119 -11.18 3.55 5.48
CA LEU A 119 -10.42 2.34 5.21
C LEU A 119 -9.74 1.91 6.52
N ARG A 120 -10.16 0.79 7.09
CA ARG A 120 -9.65 0.30 8.37
C ARG A 120 -8.84 -0.96 8.17
N HIS A 121 -7.56 -0.90 8.54
CA HIS A 121 -6.69 -2.06 8.56
C HIS A 121 -6.62 -2.62 9.97
N VAL A 122 -7.08 -3.86 10.15
CA VAL A 122 -7.03 -4.58 11.43
C VAL A 122 -6.02 -5.72 11.30
N ILE A 123 -4.90 -5.61 12.00
CA ILE A 123 -3.83 -6.61 12.00
C ILE A 123 -3.64 -7.14 13.42
N ASP A 124 -3.87 -8.44 13.60
CA ASP A 124 -3.84 -9.09 14.93
C ASP A 124 -2.95 -10.34 15.00
N ARG A 125 -2.16 -10.59 13.94
CA ARG A 125 -1.27 -11.75 13.86
C ARG A 125 0.15 -11.38 14.26
N ALA A 126 0.67 -12.04 15.30
CA ALA A 126 2.06 -11.92 15.73
C ALA A 126 2.99 -12.76 14.84
N GLN A 127 4.27 -12.35 14.78
CA GLN A 127 5.35 -13.08 14.09
C GLN A 127 4.99 -13.49 12.65
N SER A 128 4.25 -12.63 11.96
CA SER A 128 3.72 -12.90 10.63
C SER A 128 4.27 -11.97 9.57
N LEU A 129 4.39 -12.47 8.35
CA LEU A 129 4.59 -11.68 7.15
C LEU A 129 3.22 -11.58 6.47
N LEU A 130 2.68 -10.37 6.38
CA LEU A 130 1.36 -10.11 5.82
C LEU A 130 1.48 -9.26 4.55
N PRO A 131 1.53 -9.89 3.36
CA PRO A 131 1.42 -9.23 2.08
C PRO A 131 -0.04 -9.14 1.64
N TYR A 132 -0.50 -7.95 1.28
CA TYR A 132 -1.78 -7.77 0.59
C TYR A 132 -1.78 -6.47 -0.20
N ARG A 133 -2.62 -6.40 -1.24
CA ARG A 133 -2.69 -5.22 -2.10
C ARG A 133 -4.13 -4.84 -2.41
N LEU A 134 -4.33 -3.53 -2.50
CA LEU A 134 -5.58 -2.93 -2.93
C LEU A 134 -5.36 -2.26 -4.28
N CYS A 135 -6.33 -2.37 -5.18
CA CYS A 135 -6.48 -1.54 -6.36
C CYS A 135 -7.73 -0.69 -6.14
N ILE A 136 -7.64 0.63 -6.27
CA ILE A 136 -8.76 1.54 -6.05
C ILE A 136 -8.99 2.39 -7.29
N SER A 137 -10.13 2.22 -7.93
CA SER A 137 -10.47 2.92 -9.17
C SER A 137 -11.60 3.92 -8.92
N VAL A 138 -11.29 5.21 -8.99
CA VAL A 138 -12.27 6.30 -8.96
C VAL A 138 -12.64 6.64 -10.40
N ALA A 139 -13.91 6.53 -10.76
CA ALA A 139 -14.37 6.80 -12.12
C ALA A 139 -14.25 8.28 -12.53
N ASP A 140 -14.40 8.55 -13.83
CA ASP A 140 -14.36 9.91 -14.37
C ASP A 140 -15.42 10.81 -13.73
N ASN A 141 -15.06 12.06 -13.42
CA ASN A 141 -15.92 13.05 -12.78
C ASN A 141 -16.43 12.66 -11.37
N VAL A 142 -15.84 11.63 -10.75
CA VAL A 142 -16.21 11.19 -9.39
C VAL A 142 -15.26 11.76 -8.35
N ARG A 143 -15.82 12.20 -7.22
CA ARG A 143 -15.08 12.61 -6.03
C ARG A 143 -15.19 11.55 -4.94
N CYS A 144 -14.05 11.06 -4.47
CA CYS A 144 -13.94 10.12 -3.36
C CYS A 144 -13.09 10.70 -2.22
N GLU A 145 -13.52 10.48 -0.98
CA GLU A 145 -12.75 10.81 0.22
C GLU A 145 -12.50 9.54 1.05
N VAL A 146 -11.24 9.20 1.29
CA VAL A 146 -10.83 8.02 2.05
C VAL A 146 -10.10 8.46 3.31
N PHE A 147 -10.55 7.95 4.46
CA PHE A 147 -9.84 8.09 5.74
C PHE A 147 -9.26 6.73 6.16
N GLU A 148 -7.95 6.56 5.98
CA GLU A 148 -7.21 5.32 6.23
C GLU A 148 -6.66 5.27 7.66
N THR A 149 -6.89 4.16 8.36
CA THR A 149 -6.42 3.92 9.74
C THR A 149 -5.89 2.51 9.96
N PHE A 150 -5.05 2.34 10.97
CA PHE A 150 -4.43 1.06 11.33
C PHE A 150 -4.68 0.71 12.80
N THR A 151 -5.10 -0.53 13.04
CA THR A 151 -5.14 -1.18 14.35
C THR A 151 -4.20 -2.37 14.32
N THR A 152 -3.16 -2.36 15.17
CA THR A 152 -2.08 -3.37 15.19
C THR A 152 -1.97 -4.08 16.54
N ASP A 153 -3.10 -4.25 17.22
CA ASP A 153 -3.16 -4.91 18.52
C ASP A 153 -2.96 -6.42 18.34
N GLY A 154 -1.97 -6.98 19.04
CA GLY A 154 -1.65 -8.41 18.94
C GLY A 154 -0.69 -8.79 17.80
N SER A 155 -0.28 -7.84 16.95
CA SER A 155 0.60 -8.11 15.81
C SER A 155 2.10 -7.88 16.10
N SER A 156 2.53 -8.22 17.32
CA SER A 156 3.91 -8.06 17.75
C SER A 156 4.89 -8.80 16.85
N GLU A 157 6.03 -8.16 16.58
CA GLU A 157 7.12 -8.71 15.77
C GLU A 157 6.75 -9.11 14.32
N SER A 158 5.62 -8.63 13.80
CA SER A 158 5.20 -8.88 12.42
C SER A 158 5.81 -7.89 11.43
N LEU A 159 5.74 -8.24 10.15
CA LEU A 159 6.02 -7.37 9.00
C LEU A 159 4.80 -7.31 8.09
N ILE A 160 4.25 -6.12 7.89
CA ILE A 160 3.21 -5.87 6.90
C ILE A 160 3.87 -5.32 5.63
N LEU A 161 3.60 -5.96 4.50
CA LEU A 161 3.92 -5.46 3.17
C LEU A 161 2.60 -5.16 2.46
N TYR A 162 2.11 -3.93 2.61
CA TYR A 162 0.86 -3.55 1.97
C TYR A 162 1.08 -2.53 0.86
N GLY A 163 0.09 -2.36 0.00
CA GLY A 163 0.15 -1.31 -0.98
C GLY A 163 -1.18 -1.06 -1.66
N ILE A 164 -1.26 0.13 -2.25
CA ILE A 164 -2.46 0.64 -2.91
C ILE A 164 -2.03 1.09 -4.30
N ASP A 165 -2.73 0.57 -5.31
CA ASP A 165 -2.63 0.99 -6.69
C ASP A 165 -3.92 1.74 -7.02
N ALA A 166 -3.89 3.06 -6.91
CA ALA A 166 -5.06 3.91 -7.11
C ALA A 166 -5.05 4.57 -8.49
N THR A 167 -6.20 4.54 -9.17
CA THR A 167 -6.44 5.31 -10.40
C THR A 167 -7.52 6.35 -10.14
N VAL A 168 -7.21 7.61 -10.44
CA VAL A 168 -8.18 8.71 -10.41
C VAL A 168 -8.57 9.02 -11.85
N GLY A 169 -9.82 8.76 -12.21
CA GLY A 169 -10.38 9.03 -13.54
C GLY A 169 -10.27 10.50 -13.96
N ALA A 170 -10.53 10.77 -15.24
CA ALA A 170 -10.46 12.12 -15.79
C ALA A 170 -11.45 13.03 -15.08
N HIS A 171 -11.03 14.24 -14.72
CA HIS A 171 -11.81 15.18 -13.89
C HIS A 171 -12.26 14.61 -12.52
N GLY A 172 -11.74 13.46 -12.11
CA GLY A 172 -12.00 12.86 -10.81
C GLY A 172 -11.17 13.52 -9.70
N VAL A 173 -11.59 13.31 -8.46
CA VAL A 173 -10.90 13.81 -7.26
C VAL A 173 -10.79 12.68 -6.25
N LEU A 174 -9.57 12.40 -5.80
CA LEU A 174 -9.32 11.52 -4.67
C LEU A 174 -8.69 12.33 -3.54
N HIS A 175 -9.40 12.44 -2.42
CA HIS A 175 -8.84 12.96 -1.18
C HIS A 175 -8.54 11.78 -0.26
N TRP A 176 -7.25 11.56 0.02
CA TRP A 176 -6.75 10.48 0.84
C TRP A 176 -6.11 11.02 2.10
N VAL A 177 -6.68 10.68 3.25
CA VAL A 177 -6.13 11.01 4.57
C VAL A 177 -5.71 9.72 5.25
N ARG A 178 -4.41 9.53 5.49
CA ARG A 178 -3.89 8.41 6.30
C ARG A 178 -3.53 8.91 7.69
N ASP A 179 -4.10 8.30 8.71
CA ASP A 179 -3.71 8.49 10.10
C ASP A 179 -3.16 7.17 10.67
N GLN A 180 -1.88 7.17 11.02
CA GLN A 180 -1.19 5.99 11.52
C GLN A 180 -0.46 6.27 12.83
N TYR A 181 -0.90 5.58 13.87
CA TYR A 181 -0.16 5.43 15.12
C TYR A 181 0.47 4.03 15.20
N THR A 182 1.72 3.92 15.65
CA THR A 182 2.32 2.59 15.94
C THR A 182 3.33 2.71 17.08
N ASP A 183 3.27 1.80 18.04
CA ASP A 183 4.27 1.62 19.10
C ASP A 183 5.43 0.71 18.64
N ALA A 184 6.60 0.86 19.24
CA ALA A 184 7.83 0.11 18.99
C ALA A 184 7.71 -1.40 19.25
N SER A 185 6.79 -1.83 20.13
CA SER A 185 6.51 -3.24 20.41
C SER A 185 5.69 -3.94 19.33
N HIS A 186 5.10 -3.19 18.41
CA HIS A 186 4.19 -3.71 17.39
C HIS A 186 4.89 -3.99 16.06
N THR A 187 4.08 -4.18 15.04
CA THR A 187 4.43 -4.51 13.67
C THR A 187 5.30 -3.46 13.01
N ALA A 188 6.25 -3.92 12.19
CA ALA A 188 6.87 -3.06 11.19
C ALA A 188 5.98 -3.02 9.94
N LEU A 189 5.70 -1.83 9.44
CA LEU A 189 4.84 -1.65 8.27
C LEU A 189 5.63 -1.02 7.13
N VAL A 190 5.54 -1.62 5.95
CA VAL A 190 6.06 -1.04 4.71
C VAL A 190 4.93 -0.96 3.70
N GLY A 191 4.60 0.26 3.30
CA GLY A 191 3.60 0.57 2.27
C GLY A 191 4.30 0.91 0.96
N SER A 192 4.03 0.20 -0.13
CA SER A 192 4.47 0.64 -1.46
C SER A 192 3.29 0.88 -2.38
N HIS A 193 3.10 2.14 -2.77
CA HIS A 193 1.88 2.64 -3.38
C HIS A 193 2.15 3.23 -4.76
N ARG A 194 1.17 3.07 -5.64
CA ARG A 194 1.08 3.74 -6.92
C ARG A 194 -0.20 4.55 -6.98
N PHE A 195 -0.10 5.78 -7.45
CA PHE A 195 -1.24 6.62 -7.80
C PHE A 195 -1.09 7.07 -9.26
N ASP A 196 -2.14 6.88 -10.04
CA ASP A 196 -2.23 7.30 -11.43
C ASP A 196 -3.38 8.29 -11.58
N VAL A 197 -3.05 9.56 -11.80
CA VAL A 197 -4.02 10.67 -11.87
C VAL A 197 -4.21 11.06 -13.33
N ARG A 198 -5.38 10.74 -13.87
CA ARG A 198 -5.73 10.98 -15.28
C ARG A 198 -5.99 12.47 -15.55
N ALA A 199 -6.18 12.79 -16.83
CA ALA A 199 -6.25 14.17 -17.30
C ALA A 199 -7.27 15.01 -16.51
N ASN A 200 -6.84 16.21 -16.08
CA ASN A 200 -7.61 17.11 -15.22
C ASN A 200 -8.08 16.51 -13.87
N GLY A 201 -7.53 15.37 -13.46
CA GLY A 201 -7.80 14.75 -12.17
C GLY A 201 -7.03 15.42 -11.02
N ALA A 202 -7.44 15.11 -9.80
CA ALA A 202 -6.86 15.65 -8.58
C ALA A 202 -6.56 14.56 -7.55
N LEU A 203 -5.39 14.62 -6.95
CA LEU A 203 -5.03 13.82 -5.77
C LEU A 203 -4.63 14.72 -4.61
N GLU A 204 -5.37 14.67 -3.51
CA GLU A 204 -4.98 15.28 -2.24
C GLU A 204 -4.55 14.16 -1.29
N LEU A 205 -3.25 14.03 -1.05
CA LEU A 205 -2.70 12.99 -0.18
C LEU A 205 -2.18 13.61 1.12
N LYS A 206 -2.88 13.40 2.23
CA LYS A 206 -2.47 13.87 3.56
C LYS A 206 -2.14 12.69 4.45
N THR A 207 -0.95 12.67 5.01
CA THR A 207 -0.48 11.54 5.82
C THR A 207 0.01 12.02 7.18
N PHE A 208 -0.40 11.33 8.23
CA PHE A 208 -0.10 11.64 9.61
C PHE A 208 0.52 10.41 10.27
N ASP A 209 1.78 10.52 10.67
CA ASP A 209 2.52 9.41 11.30
C ASP A 209 2.91 9.75 12.73
N PHE A 210 2.48 8.91 13.65
CA PHE A 210 2.66 9.09 15.09
C PHE A 210 3.27 7.85 15.75
N GLY A 211 4.00 8.07 16.85
CA GLY A 211 4.44 7.02 17.77
C GLY A 211 5.93 6.67 17.68
N SER A 212 6.27 5.49 18.21
CA SER A 212 7.64 4.99 18.41
C SER A 212 8.00 3.81 17.48
N GLY A 213 7.03 3.34 16.69
CA GLY A 213 7.15 2.17 15.80
C GLY A 213 7.99 2.36 14.53
N ARG A 214 7.94 1.35 13.66
CA ARG A 214 8.61 1.34 12.36
C ARG A 214 7.58 1.33 11.23
N ALA A 215 7.53 2.40 10.45
CA ALA A 215 6.65 2.52 9.30
C ALA A 215 7.37 3.22 8.14
N LEU A 216 7.28 2.71 6.91
CA LEU A 216 7.80 3.43 5.75
C LEU A 216 6.80 3.30 4.61
N HIS A 217 6.39 4.43 4.04
CA HIS A 217 5.53 4.41 2.87
C HIS A 217 6.22 5.04 1.67
N LEU A 218 6.15 4.36 0.55
CA LEU A 218 6.75 4.76 -0.71
C LEU A 218 5.61 5.02 -1.69
N TYR A 219 5.61 6.20 -2.29
CA TYR A 219 4.57 6.66 -3.18
C TYR A 219 5.18 6.95 -4.54
N LYS A 220 4.71 6.27 -5.59
CA LYS A 220 4.87 6.68 -6.98
C LYS A 220 3.57 7.33 -7.43
N ILE A 221 3.62 8.60 -7.82
CA ILE A 221 2.46 9.38 -8.27
C ILE A 221 2.73 9.81 -9.70
N ASP A 222 1.94 9.30 -10.65
CA ASP A 222 2.01 9.64 -12.06
C ASP A 222 0.89 10.62 -12.41
N LEU A 223 1.25 11.77 -13.01
CA LEU A 223 0.31 12.83 -13.37
C LEU A 223 0.19 12.97 -14.89
N ASP A 224 -1.03 12.89 -15.39
CA ASP A 224 -1.40 13.16 -16.78
C ASP A 224 -1.62 14.68 -17.02
N THR A 225 -2.11 15.03 -18.20
CA THR A 225 -2.25 16.39 -18.70
C THR A 225 -3.20 17.18 -17.80
N TYR A 226 -2.75 18.33 -17.29
CA TYR A 226 -3.48 19.15 -16.30
C TYR A 226 -3.86 18.43 -14.99
N ALA A 227 -3.39 17.21 -14.75
CA ALA A 227 -3.59 16.55 -13.46
C ALA A 227 -2.79 17.28 -12.38
N TRP A 228 -3.29 17.27 -11.14
CA TRP A 228 -2.54 17.87 -10.03
C TRP A 228 -2.54 17.00 -8.77
N CYS A 229 -1.48 17.15 -7.99
CA CYS A 229 -1.32 16.50 -6.70
C CYS A 229 -0.93 17.49 -5.60
N ASP A 230 -1.53 17.35 -4.42
CA ASP A 230 -1.07 17.99 -3.19
C ASP A 230 -0.79 16.92 -2.12
N ALA A 231 0.48 16.59 -1.97
CA ALA A 231 0.98 15.63 -0.99
C ALA A 231 1.53 16.33 0.26
N GLY A 232 0.83 16.20 1.38
CA GLY A 232 1.22 16.70 2.69
C GLY A 232 1.54 15.58 3.68
N HIS A 233 2.52 15.83 4.55
CA HIS A 233 2.92 14.87 5.58
C HIS A 233 3.22 15.58 6.90
N LEU A 234 2.70 15.03 8.00
CA LEU A 234 3.10 15.36 9.36
C LEU A 234 3.65 14.11 10.04
N LEU A 235 4.84 14.26 10.63
CA LEU A 235 5.50 13.21 11.41
C LEU A 235 5.76 13.69 12.83
N MET A 236 5.25 12.96 13.82
CA MET A 236 5.69 13.10 15.20
C MET A 236 6.20 11.75 15.71
N ALA A 237 7.52 11.58 15.57
CA ALA A 237 8.25 10.40 16.00
C ALA A 237 8.73 10.56 17.46
N SER A 238 8.77 9.46 18.20
CA SER A 238 9.32 9.40 19.56
C SER A 238 10.28 8.22 19.72
N GLY A 239 11.21 8.31 20.68
CA GLY A 239 12.20 7.26 20.94
C GLY A 239 13.05 6.91 19.72
N ASP A 240 13.21 5.61 19.45
CA ASP A 240 13.98 5.05 18.34
C ASP A 240 13.15 4.80 17.07
N ALA A 241 12.05 5.55 16.90
CA ALA A 241 11.17 5.44 15.74
C ALA A 241 11.94 5.53 14.41
N LYS A 242 11.59 4.64 13.47
CA LYS A 242 12.03 4.71 12.07
C LYS A 242 10.80 4.85 11.20
N ARG A 243 10.41 6.10 10.96
CA ARG A 243 9.15 6.45 10.31
C ARG A 243 9.36 7.46 9.18
N GLY A 244 8.50 7.42 8.17
CA GLY A 244 8.39 8.48 7.18
C GLY A 244 7.85 8.01 5.84
N ASN A 245 7.85 8.95 4.89
CA ASN A 245 7.40 8.73 3.53
C ASN A 245 8.51 9.03 2.53
N VAL A 246 8.49 8.32 1.40
CA VAL A 246 9.25 8.64 0.18
C VAL A 246 8.22 8.90 -0.91
N VAL A 247 8.21 10.09 -1.49
CA VAL A 247 7.20 10.48 -2.49
C VAL A 247 7.89 10.87 -3.78
N HIS A 248 7.59 10.14 -4.86
CA HIS A 248 8.04 10.42 -6.22
C HIS A 248 6.83 10.89 -7.03
N ILE A 249 6.85 12.16 -7.46
CA ILE A 249 5.79 12.75 -8.30
C ILE A 249 6.35 12.92 -9.71
N ASN A 250 5.74 12.25 -10.68
CA ASN A 250 6.14 12.25 -12.08
C ASN A 250 5.19 13.12 -12.90
N HIS A 251 5.66 14.27 -13.34
CA HIS A 251 4.94 15.15 -14.28
C HIS A 251 5.10 14.62 -15.71
N ASN A 252 4.40 13.53 -16.04
CA ASN A 252 4.60 12.79 -17.29
C ASN A 252 4.05 13.53 -18.53
N LYS A 253 3.18 14.52 -18.34
CA LYS A 253 2.40 15.19 -19.40
C LYS A 253 2.29 16.71 -19.18
N PRO A 254 1.95 17.49 -20.22
CA PRO A 254 1.92 18.95 -20.14
C PRO A 254 1.00 19.48 -19.03
N TYR A 255 1.45 20.55 -18.36
CA TYR A 255 0.69 21.29 -17.35
C TYR A 255 0.29 20.51 -16.09
N ALA A 256 0.83 19.30 -15.90
CA ALA A 256 0.72 18.57 -14.64
C ALA A 256 1.37 19.35 -13.48
N LYS A 257 0.78 19.32 -12.28
CA LYS A 257 1.22 20.12 -11.12
C LYS A 257 1.32 19.37 -9.81
#